data_AF-A0A6S5C7Y9-F1
#
_entry.id   AF-A0A6S5C7Y9-F1
#
_cell.length_a   1.000
_cell.length_b   1.000
_cell.length_c   1.000
_cell.angle_alpha   90.00
_cell.angle_beta   90.00
_cell.angle_gamma   90.00
#
_symmetry.space_group_name_H-M   'P 1'
#
loop_
_entity.id
_entity.type
_entity.pdbx_description
1 polymer ?
#
loop_
_entity_poly.entity_id
_entity_poly.type
_entity_poly.pdbx_seq_one_letter_code
_entity_poly.pdbx_strand_id
1 'polypeptide(L)'
;MRIDQALDFLHASNPAQFESLSDLISPELITTLLAEEDVVTLRRRRMPMERLVWAIIGMAMFRHVPMTQLVNQLDILLPGDRPFVAPSAFLQARQKLGDKSIERLFHETASLWHQQANHPGWAGLQLLAVDGVMWRTPDTPDNTAAFAKPGTQHGETAYPQVRMLCQMELTSHLLV
;
A
#
# COMPACT_ATOMS: atom_id res chain seq x y z
N MET A 1 -16.75 -2.60 21.25
CA MET A 1 -16.89 -1.22 20.73
C MET A 1 -18.31 -1.07 20.20
N ARG A 2 -19.07 -0.05 20.62
CA ARG A 2 -20.43 0.19 20.07
C ARG A 2 -20.31 0.93 18.74
N ILE A 3 -21.24 0.68 17.81
CA ILE A 3 -21.20 1.21 16.42
C ILE A 3 -21.20 2.75 16.38
N ASP A 4 -21.89 3.39 17.32
CA ASP A 4 -21.89 4.84 17.51
C ASP A 4 -20.47 5.40 17.76
N GLN A 5 -19.72 4.77 18.65
CA GLN A 5 -18.33 5.16 18.96
C GLN A 5 -17.37 4.93 17.79
N ALA A 6 -17.61 3.89 16.99
CA ALA A 6 -16.82 3.63 15.79
C ALA A 6 -17.08 4.68 14.70
N LEU A 7 -18.34 5.09 14.54
CA LEU A 7 -18.74 6.14 13.59
C LEU A 7 -18.20 7.51 14.00
N ASP A 8 -18.23 7.85 15.30
CA ASP A 8 -17.66 9.10 15.81
C ASP A 8 -16.13 9.14 15.64
N PHE A 9 -15.44 8.02 15.86
CA PHE A 9 -13.99 7.91 15.62
C PHE A 9 -13.64 8.06 14.14
N LEU A 10 -14.42 7.44 13.25
CA LEU A 10 -14.26 7.58 11.80
C LEU A 10 -14.54 9.01 11.33
N HIS A 11 -15.52 9.68 11.92
CA HIS A 11 -15.84 11.08 11.61
C HIS A 11 -14.79 12.07 12.13
N ALA A 12 -14.19 11.79 13.30
CA ALA A 12 -13.14 12.61 13.89
C ALA A 12 -11.78 12.41 13.21
N SER A 13 -11.56 11.22 12.64
CA SER A 13 -10.38 10.89 11.85
C SER A 13 -10.47 11.60 10.50
N ASN A 14 -9.99 12.83 10.43
CA ASN A 14 -9.94 13.58 9.19
C ASN A 14 -8.94 12.88 8.23
N PRO A 15 -9.38 12.31 7.10
CA PRO A 15 -8.51 11.57 6.19
C PRO A 15 -7.40 12.44 5.58
N ALA A 16 -7.45 13.77 5.74
CA ALA A 16 -6.50 14.70 5.14
C ALA A 16 -5.19 14.94 5.93
N GLN A 17 -5.00 14.34 7.12
CA GLN A 17 -3.77 14.55 7.90
C GLN A 17 -2.70 13.50 7.53
N PHE A 18 -1.93 13.81 6.48
CA PHE A 18 -0.81 13.00 6.00
C PHE A 18 0.30 12.76 7.05
N GLU A 19 0.40 13.61 8.07
CA GLU A 19 1.34 13.42 9.20
C GLU A 19 1.07 12.11 9.97
N SER A 20 -0.16 11.62 9.96
CA SER A 20 -0.52 10.34 10.59
C SER A 20 0.09 9.11 9.91
N LEU A 21 0.53 9.21 8.65
CA LEU A 21 1.11 8.07 7.94
C LEU A 21 2.43 7.64 8.56
N SER A 22 3.30 8.61 8.91
CA SER A 22 4.55 8.35 9.64
C SER A 22 4.34 7.81 11.05
N ASP A 23 3.17 8.07 11.65
CA ASP A 23 2.80 7.49 12.95
C ASP A 23 2.39 6.02 12.82
N LEU A 24 1.91 5.60 11.64
CA LEU A 24 1.48 4.22 11.39
C LEU A 24 2.66 3.29 11.04
N ILE A 25 3.62 3.76 10.24
CA ILE A 25 4.79 2.97 9.83
C ILE A 25 6.06 3.70 10.25
N SER A 26 6.86 3.07 11.11
CA SER A 26 8.11 3.65 11.58
C SER A 26 9.03 4.00 10.38
N PRO A 27 9.51 5.25 10.27
CA PRO A 27 10.48 5.63 9.25
C PRO A 27 11.75 4.75 9.28
N GLU A 28 12.15 4.28 10.47
CA GLU A 28 13.31 3.43 10.68
C GLU A 28 13.16 2.07 9.98
N LEU A 29 11.94 1.53 9.96
CA LEU A 29 11.61 0.28 9.27
C LEU A 29 11.79 0.47 7.76
N ILE A 30 11.32 1.58 7.21
CA ILE A 30 11.48 1.91 5.79
C ILE A 30 12.97 2.08 5.43
N THR A 31 13.74 2.81 6.24
CA THR A 31 15.17 3.00 5.99
C THR A 31 15.95 1.69 6.04
N THR A 32 15.64 0.81 7.00
CA THR A 32 16.28 -0.50 7.16
C THR A 32 16.01 -1.39 5.94
N LEU A 33 14.73 -1.49 5.53
CA LEU A 33 14.33 -2.25 4.34
C LEU A 33 15.02 -1.77 3.07
N LEU A 34 15.08 -0.46 2.87
CA LEU A 34 15.74 0.11 1.70
C LEU A 34 17.25 -0.16 1.69
N ALA A 35 17.88 -0.22 2.86
CA ALA A 35 19.30 -0.51 3.00
C ALA A 35 19.62 -1.97 2.67
N GLU A 36 18.75 -2.89 3.07
CA GLU A 36 18.93 -4.32 2.80
C GLU A 36 18.68 -4.70 1.34
N GLU A 37 17.79 -3.99 0.65
CA GLU A 37 17.51 -4.19 -0.78
C GLU A 37 18.50 -3.43 -1.71
N ASP A 38 19.58 -2.85 -1.17
CA ASP A 38 20.61 -2.05 -1.87
C ASP A 38 20.03 -0.88 -2.71
N VAL A 39 18.85 -0.39 -2.33
CA VAL A 39 18.17 0.73 -3.01
C VAL A 39 18.60 2.09 -2.42
N VAL A 40 19.38 2.07 -1.33
CA VAL A 40 19.88 3.28 -0.67
C VAL A 40 20.82 4.05 -1.59
N THR A 41 20.43 5.28 -1.93
CA THR A 41 21.30 6.20 -2.64
C THR A 41 21.94 7.18 -1.66
N LEU A 42 23.28 7.17 -1.55
CA LEU A 42 24.06 8.13 -0.76
C LEU A 42 23.83 9.60 -1.18
N ARG A 43 23.39 9.85 -2.42
CA ARG A 43 23.12 11.20 -2.94
C ARG A 43 21.67 11.60 -2.66
N ARG A 44 21.46 12.66 -1.86
CA ARG A 44 20.14 13.29 -1.65
C ARG A 44 19.62 13.92 -2.95
N ARG A 45 18.79 13.18 -3.70
CA ARG A 45 18.05 13.67 -4.88
C ARG A 45 16.73 14.32 -4.43
N ARG A 46 16.05 15.04 -5.33
CA ARG A 46 14.73 15.65 -5.06
C ARG A 46 13.66 14.66 -4.58
N MET A 47 13.80 13.37 -4.89
CA MET A 47 12.93 12.29 -4.40
C MET A 47 13.78 11.12 -3.89
N PRO A 48 14.08 11.09 -2.58
CA PRO A 48 14.59 9.91 -1.87
C PRO A 48 13.63 8.72 -1.96
N MET A 49 14.15 7.49 -1.83
CA MET A 49 13.35 6.27 -1.91
C MET A 49 12.35 6.12 -0.76
N GLU A 50 12.71 6.55 0.45
CA GLU A 50 11.80 6.57 1.61
C GLU A 50 10.54 7.37 1.30
N ARG A 51 10.74 8.55 0.70
CA ARG A 51 9.67 9.46 0.30
C ARG A 51 8.82 8.89 -0.85
N LEU A 52 9.43 8.10 -1.73
CA LEU A 52 8.70 7.37 -2.77
C LEU A 52 7.79 6.28 -2.17
N VAL A 53 8.25 5.55 -1.14
CA VAL A 53 7.43 4.55 -0.43
C VAL A 53 6.19 5.23 0.17
N TRP A 54 6.38 6.37 0.86
CA TRP A 54 5.26 7.16 1.38
C TRP A 54 4.30 7.63 0.29
N ALA A 55 4.82 8.06 -0.87
CA ALA A 55 3.99 8.43 -2.00
C ALA A 55 3.18 7.25 -2.56
N ILE A 56 3.75 6.04 -2.60
CA ILE A 56 3.04 4.83 -3.04
C ILE A 56 1.92 4.48 -2.06
N ILE A 57 2.19 4.50 -0.75
CA ILE A 57 1.19 4.24 0.29
C ILE A 57 0.08 5.29 0.24
N GLY A 58 0.45 6.57 0.14
CA GLY A 58 -0.50 7.67 -0.01
C GLY A 58 -1.40 7.49 -1.24
N MET A 59 -0.85 7.12 -2.41
CA MET A 59 -1.68 6.84 -3.59
C MET A 59 -2.64 5.67 -3.39
N ALA A 60 -2.24 4.64 -2.63
CA ALA A 60 -3.08 3.49 -2.33
C ALA A 60 -4.24 3.86 -1.39
N MET A 61 -4.01 4.72 -0.41
CA MET A 61 -5.03 5.19 0.54
C MET A 61 -5.93 6.28 -0.06
N PHE A 62 -5.35 7.22 -0.81
CA PHE A 62 -6.03 8.39 -1.38
C PHE A 62 -6.24 8.25 -2.88
N ARG A 63 -6.87 7.15 -3.32
CA ARG A 63 -7.12 6.84 -4.74
C ARG A 63 -7.90 7.93 -5.51
N HIS A 64 -8.61 8.79 -4.79
CA HIS A 64 -9.38 9.91 -5.35
C HIS A 64 -8.54 11.18 -5.57
N VAL A 65 -7.34 11.24 -5.00
CA VAL A 65 -6.44 12.39 -5.12
C VAL A 65 -5.47 12.15 -6.28
N PRO A 66 -5.32 13.11 -7.21
CA PRO A 66 -4.33 13.00 -8.28
C PRO A 66 -2.92 12.82 -7.71
N MET A 67 -2.12 11.93 -8.31
CA MET A 67 -0.73 11.67 -7.91
C MET A 67 0.09 12.97 -7.77
N THR A 68 -0.11 13.92 -8.66
CA THR A 68 0.61 15.20 -8.66
C THR A 68 0.31 16.03 -7.42
N GLN A 69 -0.95 16.03 -6.98
CA GLN A 69 -1.39 16.71 -5.77
C GLN A 69 -0.91 15.98 -4.53
N LEU A 70 -0.97 14.64 -4.54
CA LEU A 70 -0.53 13.81 -3.42
C LEU A 70 0.98 13.93 -3.15
N VAL A 71 1.82 13.89 -4.20
CA VAL A 71 3.28 14.05 -4.06
C VAL A 71 3.65 15.45 -3.54
N ASN A 72 2.88 16.48 -3.91
CA ASN A 72 3.05 17.83 -3.39
C ASN A 72 2.55 17.96 -1.94
N GLN A 73 1.47 17.27 -1.57
CA GLN A 73 0.88 17.30 -0.22
C GLN A 73 1.66 16.48 0.81
N LEU A 74 2.31 15.39 0.40
CA LEU A 74 3.24 14.59 1.23
C LEU A 74 4.58 15.32 1.50
N ASP A 75 4.58 16.64 1.32
CA ASP A 75 5.68 17.56 1.09
C ASP A 75 7.10 16.94 1.13
N ILE A 76 7.45 16.43 -0.04
CA ILE A 76 8.78 15.94 -0.43
C ILE A 76 9.60 17.12 -1.00
N LEU A 77 9.29 18.39 -0.71
CA LEU A 77 10.11 19.51 -1.20
C LEU A 77 11.24 19.82 -0.20
N LEU A 78 12.47 19.58 -0.66
CA LEU A 78 13.64 20.32 -0.16
C LEU A 78 13.36 21.83 -0.31
N PRO A 79 13.89 22.70 0.57
CA PRO A 79 13.62 24.14 0.52
C PRO A 79 13.94 24.71 -0.87
N GLY A 80 12.89 25.17 -1.56
CA GLY A 80 12.96 25.78 -2.88
C GLY A 80 11.59 25.83 -3.57
N ASP A 81 11.17 27.03 -4.01
CA ASP A 81 9.86 27.42 -4.57
C ASP A 81 9.40 26.71 -5.87
N ARG A 82 9.91 25.52 -6.20
CA ARG A 82 9.53 24.83 -7.45
C ARG A 82 8.80 23.52 -7.15
N PRO A 83 7.46 23.48 -7.26
CA PRO A 83 6.75 22.23 -7.21
C PRO A 83 7.14 21.38 -8.43
N PHE A 84 7.08 20.07 -8.20
CA PHE A 84 7.10 18.99 -9.19
C PHE A 84 8.44 18.29 -9.48
N VAL A 85 8.48 17.02 -9.08
CA VAL A 85 9.22 15.97 -9.77
C VAL A 85 8.39 15.61 -11.01
N ALA A 86 8.98 15.69 -12.21
CA ALA A 86 8.27 15.31 -13.43
C ALA A 86 7.63 13.92 -13.29
N PRO A 87 6.46 13.64 -13.90
CA PRO A 87 5.77 12.37 -13.72
C PRO A 87 6.64 11.18 -14.15
N SER A 88 7.49 11.42 -15.15
CA SER A 88 8.52 10.49 -15.61
C SER A 88 9.55 10.15 -14.53
N ALA A 89 9.98 11.11 -13.73
CA ALA A 89 10.93 10.88 -12.65
C ALA A 89 10.31 10.08 -11.49
N PHE A 90 9.01 10.27 -11.21
CA PHE A 90 8.28 9.40 -10.28
C PHE A 90 8.22 7.95 -10.80
N LEU A 91 7.85 7.77 -12.08
CA LEU A 91 7.76 6.45 -12.71
C LEU A 91 9.12 5.73 -12.71
N GLN A 92 10.19 6.43 -13.06
CA GLN A 92 11.57 5.91 -13.00
C GLN A 92 11.99 5.52 -11.58
N ALA A 93 11.65 6.34 -10.58
CA ALA A 93 11.94 6.04 -9.19
C ALA A 93 11.17 4.79 -8.72
N ARG A 94 9.89 4.66 -9.09
CA ARG A 94 9.07 3.47 -8.81
C ARG A 94 9.63 2.21 -9.46
N GLN A 95 10.08 2.29 -10.71
CA GLN A 95 10.75 1.17 -11.39
C GLN A 95 12.03 0.76 -10.68
N LYS A 96 12.81 1.74 -10.20
CA LYS A 96 14.05 1.47 -9.46
C LYS A 96 13.80 0.84 -8.09
N LEU A 97 12.74 1.24 -7.38
CA LEU A 97 12.37 0.67 -6.08
C LEU A 97 12.00 -0.81 -6.19
N GLY A 98 11.32 -1.18 -7.29
CA GLY A 98 10.82 -2.53 -7.50
C GLY A 98 9.66 -2.89 -6.57
N ASP A 99 9.12 -4.08 -6.77
CA ASP A 99 8.04 -4.67 -5.99
C ASP A 99 8.52 -5.30 -4.68
N LYS A 100 9.70 -5.93 -4.68
CA LYS A 100 10.27 -6.64 -3.52
C LYS A 100 10.35 -5.80 -2.25
N SER A 101 10.77 -4.54 -2.36
CA SER A 101 10.84 -3.62 -1.21
C SER A 101 9.47 -3.39 -0.57
N ILE A 102 8.42 -3.29 -1.39
CA ILE A 102 7.05 -3.07 -0.93
C ILE A 102 6.42 -4.37 -0.41
N GLU A 103 6.68 -5.50 -1.07
CA GLU A 103 6.28 -6.83 -0.61
C GLU A 103 6.84 -7.11 0.79
N ARG A 104 8.13 -6.85 0.98
CA ARG A 104 8.79 -7.05 2.26
C ARG A 104 8.27 -6.11 3.34
N LEU A 105 8.09 -4.82 3.01
CA LEU A 105 7.46 -3.86 3.91
C LEU A 105 6.08 -4.34 4.37
N PHE A 106 5.28 -4.86 3.44
CA PHE A 106 3.96 -5.41 3.74
C PHE A 106 4.05 -6.60 4.71
N HIS A 107 4.94 -7.56 4.47
CA HIS A 107 5.10 -8.72 5.35
C HIS A 107 5.63 -8.37 6.74
N GLU A 108 6.62 -7.48 6.84
CA GLU A 108 7.18 -7.06 8.12
C GLU A 108 6.16 -6.29 8.96
N THR A 109 5.45 -5.34 8.36
CA THR A 109 4.40 -4.58 9.05
C THR A 109 3.23 -5.47 9.47
N ALA A 110 2.76 -6.37 8.60
CA ALA A 110 1.72 -7.34 8.93
C ALA A 110 2.13 -8.23 10.12
N SER A 111 3.35 -8.76 10.11
CA SER A 111 3.86 -9.61 11.21
C SER A 111 3.98 -8.85 12.52
N LEU A 112 4.57 -7.64 12.49
CA LEU A 112 4.72 -6.80 13.68
C LEU A 112 3.38 -6.43 14.29
N TRP A 113 2.42 -5.97 13.48
CA TRP A 113 1.10 -5.62 13.98
C TRP A 113 0.31 -6.84 14.44
N HIS A 114 0.47 -7.99 13.79
CA HIS A 114 -0.20 -9.23 14.20
C HIS A 114 0.27 -9.68 15.59
N GLN A 115 1.56 -9.56 15.87
CA GLN A 115 2.12 -9.86 17.19
C GLN A 115 1.66 -8.86 18.26
N GLN A 116 1.58 -7.56 17.92
CA GLN A 116 1.17 -6.51 18.85
C GLN A 116 -0.33 -6.54 19.18
N ALA A 117 -1.18 -6.98 18.23
CA ALA A 117 -2.63 -6.94 18.36
C ALA A 117 -3.18 -7.88 19.46
N ASN A 118 -2.40 -8.89 19.88
CA ASN A 118 -2.77 -9.84 20.94
C ASN A 118 -4.23 -10.32 20.81
N HIS A 119 -4.53 -10.95 19.67
CA HIS A 119 -5.89 -11.24 19.24
C HIS A 119 -6.71 -11.97 20.31
N PRO A 120 -7.92 -11.49 20.64
CA PRO A 120 -8.75 -12.14 21.63
C PRO A 120 -9.21 -13.51 21.10
N GLY A 121 -9.02 -14.54 21.92
CA GLY A 121 -9.61 -15.84 21.64
C GLY A 121 -11.12 -15.83 21.85
N TRP A 122 -11.85 -16.58 21.03
CA TRP A 122 -13.25 -16.91 21.23
C TRP A 122 -13.37 -18.38 21.60
N ALA A 123 -13.76 -18.66 22.85
CA ALA A 123 -13.83 -20.02 23.39
C ALA A 123 -12.53 -20.85 23.22
N GLY A 124 -11.36 -20.18 23.30
CA GLY A 124 -10.05 -20.81 23.11
C GLY A 124 -9.60 -20.96 21.65
N LEU A 125 -10.34 -20.40 20.70
CA LEU A 125 -10.02 -20.41 19.27
C LEU A 125 -9.73 -19.00 18.75
N GLN A 126 -8.91 -18.89 17.69
CA GLN A 126 -8.77 -17.65 16.93
C GLN A 126 -9.88 -17.56 15.89
N LEU A 127 -10.44 -16.36 15.71
CA LEU A 127 -11.47 -16.12 14.71
C LEU A 127 -10.86 -15.52 13.45
N LEU A 128 -10.98 -16.25 12.35
CA LEU A 128 -10.42 -15.86 11.07
C LEU A 128 -11.54 -15.81 10.02
N ALA A 129 -11.51 -14.81 9.14
CA ALA A 129 -12.33 -14.75 7.95
C ALA A 129 -11.51 -15.10 6.71
N VAL A 130 -12.22 -15.63 5.72
CA VAL A 130 -11.69 -15.85 4.38
C VAL A 130 -12.50 -14.99 3.42
N ASP A 131 -11.81 -14.14 2.67
CA ASP A 131 -12.44 -13.28 1.65
C ASP A 131 -11.63 -13.30 0.34
N GLY A 132 -12.33 -13.15 -0.78
CA GLY A 132 -11.77 -13.19 -2.11
C GLY A 132 -11.71 -11.80 -2.73
N VAL A 133 -10.57 -11.45 -3.33
CA VAL A 133 -10.41 -10.21 -4.10
C VAL A 133 -10.03 -10.52 -5.53
N MET A 134 -10.52 -9.69 -6.44
CA MET A 134 -10.26 -9.82 -7.88
C MET A 134 -9.69 -8.52 -8.41
N TRP A 135 -8.54 -8.61 -9.07
CA TRP A 135 -7.93 -7.50 -9.81
C TRP A 135 -7.90 -7.79 -11.30
N ARG A 136 -7.90 -6.72 -12.09
CA ARG A 136 -7.66 -6.77 -13.52
C ARG A 136 -6.20 -6.45 -13.77
N THR A 137 -5.56 -7.19 -14.66
CA THR A 137 -4.21 -6.89 -15.11
C THR A 137 -4.23 -6.25 -16.49
N PRO A 138 -3.17 -5.54 -16.89
CA PRO A 138 -2.98 -5.13 -18.28
C PRO A 138 -3.11 -6.33 -19.22
N ASP A 139 -3.69 -6.08 -20.41
CA ASP A 139 -3.81 -7.08 -21.46
C ASP A 139 -2.47 -7.28 -22.17
N THR A 140 -1.62 -8.14 -21.61
CA THR A 140 -0.35 -8.56 -22.21
C THR A 140 -0.38 -10.07 -22.50
N PRO A 141 0.42 -10.56 -23.45
CA PRO A 141 0.53 -11.99 -23.71
C PRO A 141 0.89 -12.80 -22.45
N ASP A 142 1.86 -12.30 -21.67
CA ASP A 142 2.31 -12.97 -20.44
C ASP A 142 1.20 -13.04 -19.38
N ASN A 143 0.47 -11.94 -19.16
CA ASN A 143 -0.65 -11.92 -18.21
C ASN A 143 -1.82 -12.77 -18.68
N THR A 144 -2.09 -12.81 -19.99
CA THR A 144 -3.17 -13.65 -20.53
C THR A 144 -2.84 -15.14 -20.46
N ALA A 145 -1.55 -15.49 -20.59
CA ALA A 145 -1.08 -16.85 -20.40
C ALA A 145 -1.13 -17.27 -18.92
N ALA A 146 -0.77 -16.37 -18.00
CA ALA A 146 -0.75 -16.65 -16.57
C ALA A 146 -2.13 -16.56 -15.90
N PHE A 147 -2.97 -15.64 -16.37
CA PHE A 147 -4.27 -15.31 -15.79
C PHE A 147 -5.37 -15.43 -16.84
N ALA A 148 -6.47 -16.10 -16.50
CA ALA A 148 -7.57 -16.28 -17.44
C ALA A 148 -8.35 -14.97 -17.68
N LYS A 149 -8.84 -14.81 -18.91
CA LYS A 149 -9.89 -13.84 -19.25
C LYS A 149 -11.25 -14.53 -19.06
N PRO A 150 -12.12 -14.07 -18.15
CA PRO A 150 -13.44 -14.66 -18.03
C PRO A 150 -14.24 -14.57 -19.33
N GLY A 151 -14.94 -15.65 -19.64
CA GLY A 151 -15.97 -15.64 -20.68
C GLY A 151 -17.28 -15.08 -20.14
N THR A 152 -17.95 -14.26 -20.95
CA THR A 152 -19.35 -13.86 -20.75
C THR A 152 -20.20 -14.36 -21.93
N GLN A 153 -21.52 -14.22 -21.85
CA GLN A 153 -22.42 -14.51 -22.97
C GLN A 153 -22.12 -13.67 -24.24
N HIS A 154 -21.32 -12.60 -24.12
CA HIS A 154 -20.87 -11.74 -25.22
C HIS A 154 -19.41 -12.00 -25.63
N GLY A 155 -18.79 -13.08 -25.15
CA GLY A 155 -17.38 -13.41 -25.41
C GLY A 155 -16.44 -13.11 -24.24
N GLU A 156 -15.14 -13.25 -24.48
CA GLU A 156 -14.09 -13.00 -23.48
C GLU A 156 -14.00 -11.52 -23.08
N THR A 157 -13.77 -11.28 -21.79
CA THR A 157 -13.52 -9.92 -21.30
C THR A 157 -12.16 -9.38 -21.73
N ALA A 158 -12.05 -8.06 -21.88
CA ALA A 158 -10.83 -7.40 -22.37
C ALA A 158 -9.57 -7.63 -21.50
N TYR A 159 -9.72 -7.85 -20.19
CA TYR A 159 -8.59 -7.90 -19.26
C TYR A 159 -8.51 -9.24 -18.53
N PRO A 160 -7.31 -9.85 -18.46
CA PRO A 160 -7.08 -11.00 -17.58
C PRO A 160 -7.36 -10.65 -16.11
N GLN A 161 -7.74 -11.65 -15.32
CA GLN A 161 -8.11 -11.47 -13.92
C GLN A 161 -7.22 -12.25 -12.96
N VAL A 162 -6.63 -11.54 -12.01
CA VAL A 162 -5.96 -12.11 -10.85
C VAL A 162 -7.01 -12.28 -9.75
N ARG A 163 -7.10 -13.48 -9.19
CA ARG A 163 -7.96 -13.80 -8.06
C ARG A 163 -7.08 -14.18 -6.90
N MET A 164 -7.28 -13.53 -5.76
CA MET A 164 -6.58 -13.83 -4.52
C MET A 164 -7.61 -14.18 -3.46
N LEU A 165 -7.29 -15.22 -2.69
CA LEU A 165 -8.02 -15.59 -1.50
C LEU A 165 -7.17 -15.17 -0.30
N CYS A 166 -7.77 -14.40 0.60
CA CYS A 166 -7.12 -13.84 1.76
C CYS A 166 -7.69 -14.48 3.02
N GLN A 167 -6.82 -14.84 3.96
CA GLN A 167 -7.21 -15.18 5.33
C GLN A 167 -6.85 -14.00 6.23
N MET A 168 -7.77 -13.61 7.10
CA MET A 168 -7.61 -12.43 7.95
C MET A 168 -8.15 -12.66 9.35
N GLU A 169 -7.49 -12.09 10.34
CA GLU A 169 -8.00 -12.07 11.72
C GLU A 169 -9.15 -11.06 11.85
N LEU A 170 -10.24 -11.46 12.53
CA LEU A 170 -11.50 -10.72 12.51
C LEU A 170 -11.49 -9.41 13.30
N THR A 171 -10.64 -9.26 14.31
CA THR A 171 -10.62 -8.09 15.18
C THR A 171 -9.65 -7.02 14.70
N SER A 172 -8.50 -7.40 14.17
CA SER A 172 -7.46 -6.52 13.68
C SER A 172 -7.53 -6.31 12.17
N HIS A 173 -8.27 -7.15 11.43
CA HIS A 173 -8.32 -7.17 9.97
C HIS A 173 -6.94 -7.37 9.31
N LEU A 174 -5.99 -7.96 10.03
CA LEU A 174 -4.66 -8.23 9.50
C LEU A 174 -4.69 -9.52 8.69
N LEU A 175 -4.03 -9.48 7.54
CA LEU A 175 -3.80 -10.67 6.72
C LEU A 175 -2.82 -11.60 7.42
N VAL A 176 -3.16 -12.88 7.49
CA VAL A 176 -2.40 -13.96 8.17
C VAL A 176 -1.94 -14.98 7.14
#